data_AF-Q2C9B3-F1
#
_entry.id   AF-Q2C9B3-F1
#
_cell.length_a   1.000
_cell.length_b   1.000
_cell.length_c   1.000
_cell.angle_alpha   90.00
_cell.angle_beta   90.00
_cell.angle_gamma   90.00
#
_symmetry.space_group_name_H-M   'P 1'
#
loop_
_entity.id
_entity.type
_entity.pdbx_description
1 polymer ?
#
loop_
_entity_poly.entity_id
_entity_poly.type
_entity_poly.pdbx_seq_one_letter_code
_entity_poly.pdbx_strand_id
1 'polypeptide(L)'
;MHPNAKPAFDFFFNHTHLFCRSRLNASTLQMLNQNQTFYGIRTQENEIALFSGYEFIGFDLANIEFTQHNVIIFSSLTDEEIIQLAWIATLHVVLTSPPTKHLEELRRVINNLVPTDYINLVFKKIKISQRTWSEFNGVSRDGLAKQNQSTNKPTELQISIFERLENEYAG
;
A
#
# COMPACT_ATOMS: atom_id res chain seq x y z
N MET A 1 -1.72 -14.24 -4.61
CA MET A 1 -0.90 -13.43 -3.69
C MET A 1 -0.36 -14.36 -2.62
N HIS A 2 0.91 -14.22 -2.24
CA HIS A 2 1.50 -15.00 -1.15
C HIS A 2 0.86 -14.59 0.18
N PRO A 3 0.40 -15.54 1.05
CA PRO A 3 -0.28 -15.22 2.30
C PRO A 3 0.50 -14.25 3.19
N ASN A 4 1.81 -14.45 3.29
CA ASN A 4 2.69 -13.62 4.10
C ASN A 4 2.92 -12.19 3.56
N ALA A 5 2.63 -11.94 2.28
CA ALA A 5 2.66 -10.60 1.70
C ALA A 5 1.31 -9.88 1.77
N LYS A 6 0.23 -10.60 2.11
CA LYS A 6 -1.14 -10.06 2.14
C LYS A 6 -1.28 -8.82 3.03
N PRO A 7 -0.71 -8.75 4.25
CA PRO A 7 -0.85 -7.55 5.08
C PRO A 7 -0.25 -6.29 4.44
N ALA A 8 0.89 -6.42 3.75
CA ALA A 8 1.52 -5.31 3.03
C ALA A 8 0.71 -4.92 1.79
N PHE A 9 0.16 -5.90 1.06
CA PHE A 9 -0.77 -5.65 -0.05
C PHE A 9 -2.02 -4.91 0.41
N ASP A 10 -2.70 -5.39 1.46
CA ASP A 10 -3.91 -4.76 1.98
C ASP A 10 -3.63 -3.34 2.47
N PHE A 11 -2.49 -3.12 3.14
CA PHE A 11 -2.02 -1.79 3.51
C PHE A 11 -1.88 -0.89 2.29
N PHE A 12 -1.17 -1.33 1.26
CA PHE A 12 -0.96 -0.54 0.06
C PHE A 12 -2.29 -0.22 -0.63
N PHE A 13 -3.10 -1.25 -0.89
CA PHE A 13 -4.36 -1.16 -1.63
C PHE A 13 -5.36 -0.20 -0.96
N ASN A 14 -5.55 -0.32 0.35
CA ASN A 14 -6.47 0.52 1.12
C ASN A 14 -6.00 1.98 1.27
N HIS A 15 -4.75 2.28 0.92
CA HIS A 15 -4.19 3.63 0.97
C HIS A 15 -3.83 4.16 -0.43
N THR A 16 -4.36 3.55 -1.49
CA THR A 16 -4.15 4.02 -2.89
C THR A 16 -4.86 5.34 -3.22
N HIS A 17 -5.61 5.94 -2.29
CA HIS A 17 -6.16 7.30 -2.43
C HIS A 17 -5.09 8.40 -2.61
N LEU A 18 -3.81 8.08 -2.42
CA LEU A 18 -2.69 8.99 -2.65
C LEU A 18 -2.55 9.41 -4.12
N PHE A 19 -3.13 8.65 -5.06
CA PHE A 19 -3.20 9.00 -6.48
C PHE A 19 -4.66 9.02 -6.94
N CYS A 20 -5.13 10.16 -7.46
CA CYS A 20 -6.48 10.29 -8.01
C CYS A 20 -6.56 9.59 -9.38
N ARG A 21 -6.65 8.26 -9.37
CA ARG A 21 -6.70 7.41 -10.57
C ARG A 21 -7.94 7.67 -11.43
N SER A 22 -9.01 8.19 -10.84
CA SER A 22 -10.23 8.59 -11.56
C SER A 22 -10.02 9.70 -12.59
N ARG A 23 -8.86 10.38 -12.55
CA ARG A 23 -8.48 11.38 -13.57
C ARG A 23 -7.73 10.79 -14.77
N LEU A 24 -7.29 9.55 -14.67
CA LEU A 24 -6.67 8.83 -15.78
C LEU A 24 -7.74 7.95 -16.44
N ASN A 25 -7.79 7.97 -17.76
CA ASN A 25 -8.66 7.05 -18.49
C ASN A 25 -8.13 5.61 -18.40
N ALA A 26 -9.00 4.63 -18.65
CA ALA A 26 -8.67 3.21 -18.52
C ALA A 26 -7.47 2.81 -19.38
N SER A 27 -7.34 3.35 -20.61
CA SER A 27 -6.23 3.08 -21.51
C SER A 27 -4.88 3.57 -20.97
N THR A 28 -4.84 4.74 -20.33
CA THR A 28 -3.60 5.27 -19.71
C THR A 28 -3.21 4.43 -18.52
N LEU A 29 -4.17 4.01 -17.69
CA LEU A 29 -3.90 3.09 -16.58
C LEU A 29 -3.39 1.74 -17.10
N GLN A 30 -3.98 1.20 -18.16
CA GLN A 30 -3.54 -0.04 -18.78
C GLN A 30 -2.12 0.07 -19.34
N MET A 31 -1.81 1.15 -20.07
CA MET A 31 -0.46 1.41 -20.58
C MET A 31 0.57 1.55 -19.45
N LEU A 32 0.25 2.26 -18.38
CA LEU A 32 1.16 2.42 -17.24
C LEU A 32 1.38 1.09 -16.49
N ASN A 33 0.39 0.20 -16.50
CA ASN A 33 0.51 -1.14 -15.91
C ASN A 33 1.37 -2.09 -16.77
N GLN A 34 1.52 -1.86 -18.08
CA GLN A 34 2.30 -2.76 -18.94
C GLN A 34 3.77 -2.84 -18.53
N ASN A 35 4.38 -4.01 -18.74
CA ASN A 35 5.79 -4.30 -18.48
C ASN A 35 6.23 -4.18 -17.01
N GLN A 36 5.28 -4.04 -16.09
CA GLN A 36 5.56 -4.07 -14.66
C GLN A 36 6.22 -5.40 -14.27
N THR A 37 7.20 -5.31 -13.39
CA THR A 37 7.90 -6.48 -12.86
C THR A 37 7.25 -6.93 -11.57
N PHE A 38 6.84 -8.19 -11.56
CA PHE A 38 6.37 -8.92 -10.39
C PHE A 38 7.45 -9.79 -9.81
N TYR A 39 7.39 -9.95 -8.50
CA TYR A 39 8.23 -10.88 -7.77
C TYR A 39 7.34 -11.96 -7.15
N GLY A 40 7.73 -13.21 -7.36
CA GLY A 40 6.98 -14.36 -6.85
C GLY A 40 7.85 -15.54 -6.48
N ILE A 41 7.24 -16.50 -5.81
CA ILE A 41 7.84 -17.80 -5.46
C ILE A 41 6.94 -18.91 -6.00
N ARG A 42 7.54 -20.02 -6.41
CA ARG A 42 6.80 -21.20 -6.83
C ARG A 42 6.28 -21.92 -5.58
N THR A 43 4.96 -22.03 -5.44
CA THR A 43 4.32 -22.75 -4.31
C THR A 43 4.02 -24.20 -4.67
N GLN A 44 3.73 -24.46 -5.95
CA GLN A 44 3.47 -25.78 -6.51
C GLN A 44 4.02 -25.87 -7.92
N GLU A 45 4.01 -27.07 -8.52
CA GLU A 45 4.56 -27.31 -9.86
C GLU A 45 3.98 -26.38 -10.94
N ASN A 46 2.73 -25.93 -10.81
CA ASN A 46 2.09 -24.98 -11.74
C ASN A 46 1.53 -23.73 -11.05
N GLU A 47 2.00 -23.41 -9.84
CA GLU A 47 1.48 -22.28 -9.07
C GLU A 47 2.61 -21.33 -8.65
N ILE A 48 2.39 -20.04 -8.88
CA ILE A 48 3.29 -18.96 -8.46
C ILE A 48 2.52 -18.03 -7.53
N ALA A 49 3.03 -17.84 -6.32
CA ALA A 49 2.52 -16.85 -5.40
C ALA A 49 3.35 -15.56 -5.50
N LEU A 50 2.71 -14.48 -5.93
CA LEU A 50 3.32 -13.15 -5.98
C LEU A 50 3.41 -12.53 -4.60
N PHE A 51 4.51 -11.84 -4.30
CA PHE A 51 4.72 -11.17 -3.02
C PHE A 51 5.16 -9.70 -3.13
N SER A 52 5.53 -9.21 -4.32
CA SER A 52 5.87 -7.80 -4.57
C SER A 52 5.67 -7.46 -6.05
N GLY A 53 5.70 -6.18 -6.36
CA GLY A 53 5.34 -5.60 -7.65
C GLY A 53 3.96 -4.98 -7.63
N TYR A 54 3.11 -5.19 -6.61
CA TYR A 54 1.76 -4.59 -6.55
C TYR A 54 1.73 -3.11 -6.18
N GLU A 55 2.80 -2.65 -5.57
CA GLU A 55 2.98 -1.33 -5.01
C GLU A 55 3.11 -0.21 -6.05
N PHE A 56 3.29 -0.48 -7.35
CA PHE A 56 3.55 0.60 -8.32
C PHE A 56 2.29 1.32 -8.81
N ILE A 57 1.24 0.60 -9.22
CA ILE A 57 -0.02 1.21 -9.72
C ILE A 57 -1.25 0.58 -9.06
N GLY A 58 -1.08 -0.35 -8.10
CA GLY A 58 -2.18 -0.99 -7.36
C GLY A 58 -3.22 -1.56 -8.30
N PHE A 59 -2.97 -2.74 -8.82
CA PHE A 59 -3.91 -3.43 -9.67
C PHE A 59 -4.90 -4.27 -8.86
N ASP A 60 -6.01 -4.55 -9.51
CA ASP A 60 -6.86 -5.66 -9.14
C ASP A 60 -6.24 -6.97 -9.70
N LEU A 61 -5.93 -7.91 -8.80
CA LEU A 61 -5.43 -9.24 -9.16
C LEU A 61 -6.40 -9.99 -10.09
N ALA A 62 -7.70 -9.69 -10.03
CA ALA A 62 -8.72 -10.30 -10.88
C ALA A 62 -8.68 -9.78 -12.33
N ASN A 63 -8.05 -8.63 -12.58
CA ASN A 63 -8.06 -7.95 -13.87
C ASN A 63 -6.65 -7.74 -14.45
N ILE A 64 -5.62 -8.42 -13.92
CA ILE A 64 -4.28 -8.39 -14.48
C ILE A 64 -4.14 -9.36 -15.65
N GLU A 65 -3.53 -8.88 -16.74
CA GLU A 65 -3.12 -9.69 -17.87
C GLU A 65 -1.63 -10.04 -17.76
N PHE A 66 -1.30 -11.15 -17.08
CA PHE A 66 0.10 -11.55 -16.77
C PHE A 66 1.01 -11.71 -18.00
N THR A 67 0.48 -11.93 -19.20
CA THR A 67 1.25 -12.00 -20.45
C THR A 67 1.93 -10.68 -20.83
N GLN A 68 1.48 -9.56 -20.26
CA GLN A 68 2.04 -8.22 -20.50
C GLN A 68 3.04 -7.78 -19.43
N HIS A 69 3.45 -8.69 -18.54
CA HIS A 69 4.26 -8.39 -17.38
C HIS A 69 5.47 -9.33 -17.27
N ASN A 70 6.50 -8.84 -16.59
CA ASN A 70 7.66 -9.66 -16.26
C ASN A 70 7.44 -10.28 -14.88
N VAL A 71 7.66 -11.58 -14.72
CA VAL A 71 7.60 -12.24 -13.41
C VAL A 71 8.98 -12.83 -13.09
N ILE A 72 9.63 -12.28 -12.08
CA ILE A 72 10.87 -12.83 -11.52
C ILE A 72 10.47 -13.84 -10.44
N ILE A 73 10.84 -15.10 -10.68
CA ILE A 73 10.51 -16.22 -9.79
C ILE A 73 11.76 -16.57 -8.99
N PHE A 74 11.68 -16.43 -7.66
CA PHE A 74 12.74 -16.88 -6.76
C PHE A 74 12.63 -18.38 -6.51
N SER A 75 13.77 -19.07 -6.49
CA SER A 75 13.85 -20.52 -6.31
C SER A 75 13.55 -20.95 -4.88
N SER A 76 13.90 -20.13 -3.89
CA SER A 76 13.66 -20.38 -2.48
C SER A 76 13.75 -19.07 -1.72
N LEU A 77 12.75 -18.77 -0.91
CA LEU A 77 12.75 -17.71 0.09
C LEU A 77 12.09 -18.24 1.35
N THR A 78 12.54 -17.81 2.52
CA THR A 78 11.83 -18.07 3.77
C THR A 78 10.61 -17.17 3.88
N ASP A 79 9.68 -17.54 4.77
CA ASP A 79 8.51 -16.73 5.06
C ASP A 79 8.90 -15.33 5.55
N GLU A 80 9.90 -15.22 6.43
CA GLU A 80 10.41 -13.93 6.89
C GLU A 80 10.96 -13.06 5.75
N GLU A 81 11.70 -13.65 4.82
CA GLU A 81 12.24 -12.93 3.66
C GLU A 81 11.12 -12.38 2.77
N ILE A 82 10.07 -13.17 2.55
CA ILE A 82 8.90 -12.76 1.78
C ILE A 82 8.18 -11.59 2.47
N ILE A 83 7.96 -11.67 3.78
CA ILE A 83 7.32 -10.59 4.57
C ILE A 83 8.17 -9.32 4.47
N GLN A 84 9.48 -9.45 4.67
CA GLN A 84 10.41 -8.33 4.64
C GLN A 84 10.43 -7.64 3.28
N LEU A 85 10.57 -8.39 2.19
CA LEU A 85 10.59 -7.85 0.83
C LEU A 85 9.27 -7.13 0.50
N ALA A 86 8.14 -7.73 0.84
CA ALA A 86 6.81 -7.14 0.61
C ALA A 86 6.64 -5.79 1.33
N TRP A 87 7.01 -5.71 2.61
CA TRP A 87 6.92 -4.48 3.39
C TRP A 87 7.91 -3.41 2.93
N ILE A 88 9.16 -3.77 2.62
CA ILE A 88 10.15 -2.83 2.11
C ILE A 88 9.67 -2.20 0.80
N ALA A 89 9.20 -3.03 -0.15
CA ALA A 89 8.71 -2.55 -1.43
C ALA A 89 7.52 -1.59 -1.27
N THR A 90 6.55 -1.96 -0.44
CA THR A 90 5.39 -1.11 -0.11
C THR A 90 5.79 0.22 0.51
N LEU A 91 6.69 0.20 1.51
CA LEU A 91 7.18 1.41 2.18
C LEU A 91 7.96 2.31 1.23
N HIS A 92 8.76 1.75 0.31
CA HIS A 92 9.45 2.54 -0.71
C HIS A 92 8.49 3.37 -1.55
N VAL A 93 7.41 2.79 -2.06
CA VAL A 93 6.46 3.55 -2.89
C VAL A 93 5.73 4.61 -2.06
N VAL A 94 5.27 4.24 -0.88
CA VAL A 94 4.52 5.14 0.00
C VAL A 94 5.36 6.34 0.45
N LEU A 95 6.66 6.15 0.68
CA LEU A 95 7.57 7.23 1.10
C LEU A 95 8.09 8.10 -0.04
N THR A 96 8.11 7.60 -1.28
CA THR A 96 8.62 8.35 -2.43
C THR A 96 7.55 9.20 -3.11
N SER A 97 6.27 8.99 -2.80
CA SER A 97 5.15 9.72 -3.41
C SER A 97 4.05 10.21 -2.45
N PRO A 98 4.31 10.61 -1.18
CA PRO A 98 3.23 11.01 -0.30
C PRO A 98 2.67 12.39 -0.69
N PRO A 99 1.36 12.55 -0.98
CA PRO A 99 0.75 13.86 -1.11
C PRO A 99 0.87 14.59 0.22
N THR A 100 1.48 15.78 0.19
CA THR A 100 1.76 16.63 1.36
C THR A 100 0.54 16.90 2.23
N LYS A 101 -0.67 16.89 1.66
CA LYS A 101 -1.96 17.11 2.35
C LYS A 101 -2.43 15.97 3.28
N HIS A 102 -1.90 14.75 3.13
CA HIS A 102 -2.29 13.57 3.95
C HIS A 102 -1.13 12.98 4.75
N LEU A 103 -0.06 13.76 4.96
CA LEU A 103 1.14 13.27 5.64
C LEU A 103 0.86 12.78 7.06
N GLU A 104 0.05 13.51 7.82
CA GLU A 104 -0.23 13.11 9.20
C GLU A 104 -1.11 11.87 9.30
N GLU A 105 -2.08 11.74 8.41
CA GLU A 105 -2.91 10.54 8.27
C GLU A 105 -2.02 9.34 7.94
N LEU A 106 -1.13 9.47 6.95
CA LEU A 106 -0.20 8.43 6.57
C LEU A 106 0.72 8.01 7.73
N ARG A 107 1.24 8.96 8.52
CA ARG A 107 2.03 8.66 9.73
C ARG A 107 1.27 7.79 10.72
N ARG A 108 -0.01 8.10 10.95
CA ARG A 108 -0.86 7.35 11.89
C ARG A 108 -1.11 5.94 11.37
N VAL A 109 -1.43 5.82 10.08
CA VAL A 109 -1.64 4.53 9.43
C VAL A 109 -0.38 3.67 9.52
N ILE A 110 0.80 4.22 9.21
CA ILE A 110 2.07 3.50 9.32
C ILE A 110 2.27 2.97 10.75
N ASN A 111 2.09 3.83 11.76
CA ASN A 111 2.24 3.43 13.16
C ASN A 111 1.24 2.38 13.65
N ASN A 112 0.09 2.24 12.98
CA ASN A 112 -0.97 1.34 13.38
C ASN A 112 -0.89 -0.01 12.65
N LEU A 113 -0.48 0.00 11.38
CA LEU A 113 -0.60 -1.17 10.50
C LEU A 113 0.74 -1.79 10.11
N VAL A 114 1.85 -1.04 10.15
CA VAL A 114 3.18 -1.57 9.80
C VAL A 114 3.78 -2.23 11.04
N PRO A 115 4.26 -3.48 10.95
CA PRO A 115 4.93 -4.13 12.07
C PRO A 115 6.13 -3.32 12.57
N THR A 116 6.31 -3.26 13.89
CA THR A 116 7.34 -2.47 14.57
C THR A 116 8.74 -2.72 14.03
N ASP A 117 9.08 -3.97 13.68
CA ASP A 117 10.39 -4.33 13.16
C ASP A 117 10.71 -3.61 11.84
N TYR A 118 9.70 -3.43 10.97
CA TYR A 118 9.85 -2.71 9.71
C TYR A 118 9.87 -1.19 9.91
N ILE A 119 9.10 -0.66 10.88
CA ILE A 119 9.23 0.74 11.30
C ILE A 119 10.66 1.00 11.80
N ASN A 120 11.20 0.09 12.60
CA ASN A 120 12.54 0.22 13.14
C ASN A 120 13.60 0.06 12.04
N LEU A 121 13.42 -0.86 11.09
CA LEU A 121 14.33 -1.05 9.98
C LEU A 121 14.51 0.25 9.18
N VAL A 122 13.41 0.90 8.82
CA VAL A 122 13.38 2.08 7.93
C VAL A 122 13.65 3.39 8.69
N PHE A 123 12.97 3.62 9.82
CA PHE A 123 13.02 4.91 10.53
C PHE A 123 13.95 4.91 11.74
N LYS A 124 14.50 3.76 12.15
CA LYS A 124 15.25 3.58 13.40
C LYS A 124 14.45 4.03 14.64
N LYS A 125 13.15 3.73 14.62
CA LYS A 125 12.17 4.05 15.69
C LYS A 125 11.20 2.88 15.90
N ILE A 126 10.65 2.79 17.11
CA ILE A 126 9.53 1.87 17.42
C ILE A 126 8.20 2.44 16.90
N LYS A 127 8.03 3.77 16.96
CA LYS A 127 6.91 4.52 16.37
C LYS A 127 7.41 5.86 15.84
N ILE A 128 6.78 6.34 14.78
CA ILE A 128 7.11 7.59 14.11
C ILE A 128 6.37 8.75 14.80
N SER A 129 7.11 9.61 15.50
CA SER A 129 6.57 10.84 16.08
C SER A 129 6.26 11.90 15.02
N GLN A 130 5.38 12.86 15.31
CA GLN A 130 5.14 14.01 14.41
C GLN A 130 6.43 14.80 14.13
N ARG A 131 7.31 14.95 15.13
CA ARG A 131 8.60 15.63 14.96
C ARG A 131 9.47 14.90 13.94
N THR A 132 9.68 13.60 14.15
CA THR A 132 10.45 12.75 13.24
C THR A 132 9.84 12.76 11.83
N TRP A 133 8.51 12.69 11.73
CA TRP A 133 7.82 12.72 10.44
C TRP A 133 7.96 14.06 9.71
N SER A 134 7.96 15.17 10.46
CA SER A 134 8.16 16.52 9.92
C SER A 134 9.57 16.69 9.35
N GLU A 135 10.58 16.13 10.01
CA GLU A 135 11.97 16.13 9.56
C GLU A 135 12.14 15.33 8.25
N PHE A 136 11.53 14.14 8.15
CA PHE A 136 11.59 13.31 6.93
C PHE A 136 10.91 13.94 5.71
N ASN A 137 9.83 14.70 5.91
CA ASN A 137 9.01 15.22 4.81
C ASN A 137 9.26 16.71 4.52
N GLY A 138 10.18 17.37 5.24
CA GLY A 138 10.48 18.79 5.04
C GLY A 138 9.29 19.73 5.32
N VAL A 139 8.38 19.34 6.21
CA VAL A 139 7.19 20.12 6.59
C VAL A 139 7.29 20.59 8.04
N SER A 140 6.52 21.62 8.42
CA SER A 140 6.46 22.04 9.82
C SER A 140 5.62 21.08 10.65
N ARG A 141 6.02 20.89 11.92
CA ARG A 141 5.24 20.13 12.90
C ARG A 141 3.82 20.70 13.05
N ASP A 142 3.68 22.02 13.00
CA ASP A 142 2.38 22.69 13.12
C ASP A 142 1.50 22.44 11.88
N GLY A 143 2.10 22.28 10.70
CA GLY A 143 1.41 21.85 9.49
C GLY A 143 0.80 20.45 9.65
N LEU A 144 1.56 19.50 10.20
CA LEU A 144 1.06 18.16 10.53
C LEU A 144 -0.04 18.20 11.62
N ALA A 145 0.13 19.04 12.65
CA ALA A 145 -0.87 19.19 13.69
C ALA A 145 -2.21 19.72 13.15
N LYS A 146 -2.18 20.68 12.21
CA LYS A 146 -3.37 21.19 11.51
C LYS A 146 -4.06 20.11 10.67
N GLN A 147 -3.27 19.25 9.99
CA GLN A 147 -3.83 18.10 9.29
C GLN A 147 -4.57 17.15 10.26
N ASN A 148 -3.97 16.86 11.41
CA ASN A 148 -4.59 16.03 12.46
C ASN A 148 -5.94 16.58 12.95
N GLN A 149 -6.04 17.92 13.05
CA GLN A 149 -7.28 18.58 13.48
C GLN A 149 -8.36 18.53 12.39
N SER A 150 -7.96 18.61 11.11
CA SER A 150 -8.90 18.54 9.98
C SER A 150 -9.48 17.14 9.75
N THR A 151 -8.74 16.08 10.06
CA THR A 151 -9.17 14.67 9.95
C THR A 151 -9.95 14.16 11.16
N ASN A 152 -9.93 14.86 12.30
CA ASN A 152 -10.75 14.56 13.47
C ASN A 152 -12.15 15.21 13.43
N LYS A 153 -12.52 15.89 12.34
CA LYS A 153 -13.94 16.13 12.07
C LYS A 153 -14.59 14.76 11.85
N PRO A 154 -15.75 14.45 12.46
CA PRO A 154 -16.37 13.15 12.28
C PRO A 154 -16.67 12.96 10.80
N THR A 155 -15.85 12.15 10.13
CA THR A 155 -16.19 11.58 8.84
C THR A 155 -17.38 10.69 9.14
N GLU A 156 -18.57 11.04 8.61
CA GLU A 156 -19.68 10.11 8.55
C GLU A 156 -19.12 8.77 8.07
N LEU A 157 -19.35 7.70 8.82
CA LEU A 157 -18.95 6.34 8.47
C LEU A 157 -19.33 6.11 7.00
N GLN A 158 -18.34 6.16 6.10
CA GLN A 158 -18.54 5.74 4.73
C GLN A 158 -18.62 4.22 4.78
N ILE A 159 -19.84 3.75 5.00
CA ILE A 159 -20.27 2.37 4.82
C ILE A 159 -19.69 1.89 3.50
N SER A 160 -19.01 0.73 3.52
CA SER A 160 -18.37 0.22 2.31
C SER A 160 -19.42 0.01 1.21
N ILE A 161 -19.01 0.05 -0.06
CA ILE A 161 -19.92 -0.26 -1.18
C ILE A 161 -20.59 -1.64 -0.99
N PHE A 162 -19.89 -2.60 -0.37
CA PHE A 162 -20.44 -3.91 -0.04
C PHE A 162 -21.53 -3.84 1.02
N GLU A 163 -21.34 -3.03 2.08
CA GLU A 163 -22.35 -2.82 3.11
C GLU A 163 -23.57 -2.02 2.58
N ARG A 164 -23.39 -1.12 1.61
CA ARG A 164 -24.53 -0.44 0.96
C ARG A 164 -25.36 -1.42 0.12
N LEU A 165 -24.70 -2.31 -0.61
CA LEU A 165 -25.35 -3.32 -1.43
C LEU A 165 -26.10 -4.36 -0.58
N GLU A 166 -25.51 -4.83 0.52
CA GLU A 166 -26.20 -5.77 1.43
C GLU A 166 -27.48 -5.17 2.03
N ASN A 167 -27.48 -3.86 2.33
CA ASN A 167 -28.67 -3.17 2.83
C ASN A 167 -29.73 -2.87 1.76
N GLU A 168 -29.35 -2.75 0.48
CA GLU A 168 -30.30 -2.58 -0.63
C GLU A 168 -31.01 -3.88 -1.03
N TYR A 169 -30.38 -5.04 -0.80
CA TYR A 169 -30.98 -6.36 -1.08
C TYR A 169 -31.63 -7.03 0.13
N ALA A 170 -31.56 -6.40 1.31
CA ALA A 170 -32.22 -6.86 2.53
C ALA A 170 -33.62 -6.22 2.76
N GLY A 171 -34.15 -5.49 1.77
CA GLY A 171 -35.47 -4.84 1.78
C GLY A 171 -36.42 -5.38 0.71
#